data_AF-A0A2M8Q619-F1
#
_entry.id   AF-A0A2M8Q619-F1
#
_cell.length_a   1.000
_cell.length_b   1.000
_cell.length_c   1.000
_cell.angle_alpha   90.00
_cell.angle_beta   90.00
_cell.angle_gamma   90.00
#
_symmetry.space_group_name_H-M   'P 1'
#
loop_
_entity.id
_entity.type
_entity.pdbx_description
1 polymer ?
#
loop_
_entity_poly.entity_id
_entity_poly.type
_entity_poly.pdbx_seq_one_letter_code
_entity_poly.pdbx_strand_id
1 'polypeptide(L)'
;LLEERLRAQKFNYRVVNASISGETSAGGASRIHRLLEQHQPAVLILALGGNDGLRGLSIEQLRENLDRTIRVAKTRGARVVLIGMRMPPNFGPAYT
;
A
#
# COMPACT_ATOMS: atom_id res chain seq x y z
N LEU A 1 -15.94 -4.85 -6.43
CA LEU A 1 -16.26 -4.47 -5.03
C LEU A 1 -16.05 -2.99 -4.67
N LEU A 2 -14.83 -2.41 -4.63
CA LEU A 2 -14.68 -0.97 -4.24
C LEU A 2 -15.25 -0.02 -5.29
N GLU A 3 -14.87 -0.18 -6.56
CA GLU A 3 -15.36 0.68 -7.64
C GLU A 3 -16.87 0.59 -7.84
N GLU A 4 -17.45 -0.61 -7.73
CA GLU A 4 -18.90 -0.81 -7.74
C GLU A 4 -19.59 -0.04 -6.60
N ARG A 5 -19.04 -0.08 -5.37
CA ARG A 5 -19.60 0.66 -4.24
C ARG A 5 -19.51 2.17 -4.45
N LEU A 6 -18.40 2.66 -4.99
CA LEU A 6 -18.24 4.08 -5.32
C LEU A 6 -19.27 4.51 -6.38
N ARG A 7 -19.47 3.69 -7.43
CA ARG A 7 -20.49 3.92 -8.46
C ARG A 7 -21.91 3.90 -7.88
N ALA A 8 -22.23 2.93 -7.03
CA ALA A 8 -23.54 2.83 -6.38
C ALA A 8 -23.83 4.05 -5.49
N GLN A 9 -22.80 4.61 -4.85
CA GLN A 9 -22.89 5.83 -4.04
C GLN A 9 -22.74 7.12 -4.85
N LYS A 10 -22.70 7.04 -6.20
CA LYS A 10 -22.58 8.18 -7.13
C LYS A 10 -21.30 8.99 -6.98
N PHE A 11 -20.22 8.37 -6.48
CA PHE A 11 -18.90 8.95 -6.52
C PHE A 11 -18.24 8.70 -7.88
N ASN A 12 -17.77 9.78 -8.53
CA ASN A 12 -17.09 9.70 -9.82
C ASN A 12 -15.59 9.43 -9.66
N TYR A 13 -15.24 8.22 -9.21
CA TYR A 13 -13.86 7.74 -9.11
C TYR A 13 -13.65 6.50 -9.98
N ARG A 14 -12.50 6.44 -10.65
CA ARG A 14 -11.96 5.20 -11.25
C ARG A 14 -11.03 4.53 -10.26
N VAL A 15 -11.13 3.20 -10.11
CA VAL A 15 -10.21 2.43 -9.27
C VAL A 15 -9.20 1.72 -10.16
N VAL A 16 -7.91 1.90 -9.86
CA VAL A 16 -6.83 1.14 -10.51
C VAL A 16 -6.31 0.12 -9.51
N ASN A 17 -6.44 -1.17 -9.85
CA ASN A 17 -5.84 -2.24 -9.06
C ASN A 17 -4.39 -2.49 -9.52
N ALA A 18 -3.43 -2.06 -8.69
CA ALA A 18 -2.01 -2.26 -8.93
C ALA A 18 -1.39 -3.40 -8.09
N SER A 19 -2.23 -4.16 -7.36
CA SER A 19 -1.82 -5.18 -6.41
C SER A 19 -1.22 -6.41 -7.08
N ILE A 20 -0.18 -6.98 -6.47
CA ILE A 20 0.38 -8.27 -6.83
C ILE A 20 0.29 -9.22 -5.62
N SER A 21 -0.25 -10.43 -5.83
CA SER A 21 -0.29 -11.45 -4.79
C SER A 21 1.11 -11.80 -4.28
N GLY A 22 1.31 -11.79 -2.96
CA GLY A 22 2.61 -12.08 -2.35
C GLY A 22 3.62 -10.92 -2.40
N GLU A 23 3.21 -9.73 -2.82
CA GLU A 23 4.07 -8.55 -2.87
C GLU A 23 4.49 -8.07 -1.47
N THR A 24 5.76 -7.66 -1.34
CA THR A 24 6.32 -7.06 -0.13
C THR A 24 6.42 -5.54 -0.28
N SER A 25 6.69 -4.84 0.82
CA SER A 25 6.94 -3.40 0.82
C SER A 25 8.05 -2.99 -0.14
N ALA A 26 9.12 -3.79 -0.27
CA ALA A 26 10.23 -3.55 -1.18
C ALA A 26 9.78 -3.59 -2.66
N GLY A 27 8.96 -4.59 -3.01
CA GLY A 27 8.37 -4.71 -4.35
C GLY A 27 7.54 -3.48 -4.71
N GLY A 28 6.63 -3.08 -3.82
CA GLY A 28 5.83 -1.87 -4.01
C GLY A 28 6.68 -0.60 -4.14
N ALA A 29 7.69 -0.42 -3.28
CA ALA A 29 8.57 0.75 -3.30
C ALA A 29 9.38 0.87 -4.60
N SER A 30 9.75 -0.25 -5.23
CA SER A 30 10.46 -0.26 -6.51
C SER A 30 9.59 0.17 -7.70
N ARG A 31 8.28 -0.09 -7.64
CA ARG A 31 7.34 0.15 -8.76
C ARG A 31 6.59 1.47 -8.67
N ILE A 32 6.55 2.10 -7.49
CA ILE A 32 5.68 3.24 -7.22
C ILE A 32 5.88 4.41 -8.18
N HIS A 33 7.11 4.73 -8.57
CA HIS A 33 7.39 5.85 -9.50
C HIS A 33 6.65 5.67 -10.82
N ARG A 34 6.80 4.49 -11.46
CA ARG A 34 6.16 4.16 -12.73
C ARG A 34 4.63 4.18 -12.62
N LEU A 35 4.09 3.65 -11.52
CA LEU A 35 2.63 3.60 -11.30
C LEU A 35 2.03 5.00 -11.15
N LEU A 36 2.71 5.89 -10.41
CA LEU A 36 2.25 7.27 -10.23
C LEU A 36 2.33 8.08 -11.52
N GLU A 37 3.37 7.88 -12.34
CA GLU A 37 3.48 8.52 -13.65
C GLU A 37 2.39 8.05 -14.62
N GLN A 38 2.13 6.74 -14.64
CA GLN A 38 1.14 6.15 -15.54
C GLN A 38 -0.30 6.53 -15.18
N HIS A 39 -0.62 6.63 -13.88
CA HIS A 39 -2.01 6.75 -13.42
C HIS A 39 -2.37 8.09 -12.80
N GLN A 40 -1.39 8.88 -12.36
CA GLN A 40 -1.58 10.20 -11.74
C GLN A 40 -2.75 10.24 -10.73
N PRO A 41 -2.76 9.35 -9.73
CA PRO A 41 -3.94 9.17 -8.88
C PRO A 41 -4.11 10.33 -7.90
N ALA A 42 -5.36 10.77 -7.68
CA ALA A 42 -5.69 11.72 -6.61
C ALA A 42 -5.57 11.09 -5.21
N VAL A 43 -5.72 9.77 -5.10
CA VAL A 43 -5.62 8.99 -3.86
C VAL A 43 -4.84 7.70 -4.11
N LEU A 44 -3.82 7.44 -3.29
CA LEU A 44 -3.13 6.15 -3.20
C LEU A 44 -3.62 5.42 -1.94
N ILE A 45 -4.17 4.21 -2.12
CA ILE A 45 -4.45 3.29 -1.02
C ILE A 45 -3.28 2.32 -0.93
N LEU A 46 -2.47 2.44 0.13
CA LEU A 46 -1.28 1.63 0.35
C LEU A 46 -1.57 0.51 1.35
N ALA A 47 -1.57 -0.74 0.89
CA ALA A 47 -1.86 -1.92 1.70
C ALA A 47 -0.74 -2.98 1.54
N LEU A 48 0.45 -2.67 2.07
CA LEU A 48 1.63 -3.55 2.07
C LEU A 48 2.10 -3.83 3.50
N GLY A 49 2.95 -4.85 3.67
CA GLY A 49 3.55 -5.24 4.95
C GLY A 49 3.11 -6.61 5.46
N GLY A 50 1.99 -7.16 4.99
CA GLY A 50 1.55 -8.50 5.40
C GLY A 50 2.55 -9.59 5.02
N ASN A 51 3.04 -9.58 3.77
CA ASN A 51 4.03 -10.56 3.32
C ASN A 51 5.42 -10.31 3.92
N ASP A 52 5.76 -9.07 4.23
CA ASP A 52 6.99 -8.74 4.95
C ASP A 52 7.00 -9.40 6.32
N GLY A 53 5.90 -9.24 7.07
CA GLY A 53 5.73 -9.88 8.37
C GLY A 53 5.69 -11.41 8.28
N LEU A 54 4.90 -11.97 7.36
CA LEU A 54 4.79 -13.43 7.18
C LEU A 54 6.13 -14.09 6.82
N ARG A 55 7.06 -13.34 6.20
CA ARG A 55 8.40 -13.81 5.83
C ARG A 55 9.48 -13.44 6.86
N GLY A 56 9.12 -12.78 7.96
CA GLY A 56 10.08 -12.37 8.99
C GLY A 56 11.10 -11.33 8.49
N LEU A 57 10.73 -10.48 7.53
CA LEU A 57 11.62 -9.44 7.02
C LEU A 57 11.79 -8.30 8.06
N SER A 58 12.86 -7.51 7.90
CA SER A 58 13.16 -6.39 8.79
C SER A 58 12.01 -5.37 8.86
N ILE A 59 11.57 -5.05 10.08
CA ILE A 59 10.55 -4.02 10.35
C ILE A 59 11.07 -2.62 10.03
N GLU A 60 12.36 -2.39 10.22
CA GLU A 60 13.01 -1.14 9.81
C GLU A 60 12.92 -0.97 8.29
N GLN A 61 13.28 -2.01 7.53
CA GLN A 61 13.20 -1.97 6.08
C GLN A 61 11.76 -1.81 5.58
N LEU A 62 10.80 -2.49 6.23
CA LEU A 62 9.37 -2.30 5.97
C LEU A 62 8.97 -0.83 6.14
N ARG A 63 9.36 -0.21 7.27
CA ARG A 63 9.07 1.20 7.54
C ARG A 63 9.66 2.10 6.46
N GLU A 64 10.93 1.92 6.13
CA GLU A 64 11.61 2.72 5.09
C GLU A 64 10.93 2.60 3.73
N ASN A 65 10.53 1.39 3.33
CA ASN A 65 9.84 1.15 2.07
C ASN A 65 8.46 1.83 2.01
N LEU A 66 7.69 1.74 3.09
CA LEU A 66 6.40 2.43 3.20
C LEU A 66 6.60 3.94 3.17
N ASP A 67 7.54 4.46 3.95
CA ASP A 67 7.89 5.87 4.01
C ASP A 67 8.29 6.43 2.64
N ARG A 68 9.18 5.74 1.93
CA ARG A 68 9.59 6.10 0.57
C ARG A 68 8.39 6.16 -0.35
N THR A 69 7.55 5.14 -0.34
CA THR A 69 6.34 5.06 -1.17
C THR A 69 5.38 6.22 -0.88
N ILE A 70 5.13 6.51 0.40
CA ILE A 70 4.27 7.61 0.85
C ILE A 70 4.86 8.97 0.43
N ARG A 71 6.15 9.18 0.62
CA ARG A 71 6.83 10.42 0.24
C ARG A 71 6.70 10.67 -1.27
N VAL A 72 7.02 9.68 -2.10
CA VAL A 72 6.91 9.81 -3.57
C VAL A 72 5.47 10.06 -4.02
N ALA A 73 4.49 9.40 -3.41
CA ALA A 73 3.09 9.65 -3.72
C ALA A 73 2.66 11.08 -3.37
N LYS A 74 3.07 11.58 -2.21
CA LYS A 74 2.81 12.96 -1.78
C LYS A 74 3.49 13.99 -2.67
N THR A 75 4.73 13.77 -3.11
CA THR A 75 5.42 14.71 -4.03
C THR A 75 4.75 14.78 -5.40
N ARG A 76 4.00 13.75 -5.81
CA ARG A 76 3.17 13.74 -7.02
C ARG A 76 1.74 14.24 -6.78
N GLY A 77 1.43 14.79 -5.60
CA GLY A 77 0.14 15.37 -5.26
C GLY A 77 -0.95 14.38 -4.84
N ALA A 78 -0.62 13.09 -4.70
CA ALA A 78 -1.59 12.09 -4.28
C ALA A 78 -1.82 12.15 -2.75
N ARG A 79 -3.10 12.10 -2.32
CA ARG A 79 -3.44 11.83 -0.93
C ARG A 79 -3.17 10.35 -0.63
N VAL A 80 -2.61 10.03 0.52
CA VAL A 80 -2.25 8.64 0.85
C VAL A 80 -3.11 8.13 2.00
N VAL A 81 -3.75 6.98 1.79
CA VAL A 81 -4.42 6.19 2.82
C VAL A 81 -3.57 4.96 3.08
N LEU A 82 -2.97 4.86 4.26
CA LEU A 82 -2.21 3.69 4.68
C LEU A 82 -3.14 2.71 5.40
N ILE A 83 -3.21 1.48 4.91
CA ILE A 83 -3.95 0.39 5.56
C ILE A 83 -2.97 -0.38 6.45
N GLY A 84 -3.15 -0.27 7.76
CA GLY A 84 -2.31 -0.96 8.74
C GLY A 84 -2.51 -2.47 8.70
N MET A 85 -1.41 -3.22 8.74
CA MET A 85 -1.40 -4.67 8.86
C MET A 85 -1.18 -5.08 10.31
N ARG A 86 -1.87 -6.13 10.76
CA ARG A 86 -1.62 -6.77 12.06
C ARG A 86 -1.13 -8.19 11.82
N MET A 87 -0.06 -8.57 12.51
CA MET A 87 0.43 -9.93 12.48
C MET A 87 -0.34 -10.79 13.49
N PRO A 88 -0.50 -12.09 13.21
CA PRO A 88 -1.10 -12.99 14.18
C PRO A 88 -0.19 -13.20 15.41
N PRO A 89 -0.78 -13.50 16.58
CA PRO A 89 -0.09 -13.69 17.86
C PRO A 89 1.13 -14.63 17.85
N ASN A 90 1.15 -15.62 16.96
CA ASN A 90 2.20 -16.63 16.88
C ASN A 90 3.55 -16.08 16.40
N PHE A 91 3.64 -14.80 16.01
CA PHE A 91 4.90 -14.12 15.67
C PHE A 91 5.59 -13.46 16.89
N GLY A 92 5.05 -13.67 18.09
CA GLY A 92 5.64 -13.28 19.36
C GLY A 92 4.88 -12.17 20.09
N PRO A 93 5.29 -11.86 21.34
CA PRO A 93 4.53 -10.95 22.22
C PRO A 93 4.37 -9.53 21.68
N ALA A 94 5.25 -9.10 20.77
CA ALA A 94 5.14 -7.80 20.09
C ALA A 94 3.91 -7.68 19.18
N TYR A 95 3.18 -8.77 18.93
CA TYR A 95 2.02 -8.85 18.04
C TYR A 95 0.74 -9.33 18.74
N THR A 96 0.70 -9.33 20.06
CA THR A 96 -0.48 -9.56 20.93
C THR A 96 -0.78 -8.33 21.75
#